data_AF-A0A7J3DA04-F1
#
_entry.id   AF-A0A7J3DA04-F1
#
_cell.length_a   1.000
_cell.length_b   1.000
_cell.length_c   1.000
_cell.angle_alpha   90.00
_cell.angle_beta   90.00
_cell.angle_gamma   90.00
#
_symmetry.space_group_name_H-M   'P 1'
#
loop_
_entity.id
_entity.type
_entity.pdbx_description
1 polymer ?
#
loop_
_entity_poly.entity_id
_entity_poly.type
_entity_poly.pdbx_seq_one_letter_code
_entity_poly.pdbx_strand_id
1 'polypeptide(L)'
;MGEHLLEMAKALILIKNGQIIVLREPLIKSCPLRKELYGCEEESKETVERVLRKHMDEYGMYGPERILESHEKPVSFGASEIIMDAMLEGLVDAAVVVCEGAGTIVVNKPEVLQAIGAHMTGLIATDPIPEIINKLRDKGCFIIDERCTIDQVRGFRKAVELGFKKIVVTITGGRADDARSLRETGEQLGVRPIVFAVHNTGIGENEARTLAQYADIVWGCASRYVREIVGKSSKVQIGVSIPVFAVSELGKKLVLNRAYHFEGTLVIHRASLPFEYENRQPKPLL
;
A
#
# COMPACT_ATOMS: atom_id res chain seq x y z
N MET A 1 4.89 15.61 19.29
CA MET A 1 5.45 14.75 18.23
C MET A 1 5.71 13.40 18.84
N GLY A 2 5.26 12.33 18.19
CA GLY A 2 5.34 10.98 18.72
C GLY A 2 6.48 10.16 18.10
N GLU A 3 6.44 8.86 18.35
CA GLU A 3 7.27 7.85 17.73
C GLU A 3 6.53 7.13 16.59
N HIS A 4 7.20 6.94 15.45
CA HIS A 4 6.66 6.23 14.29
C HIS A 4 7.70 5.25 13.77
N LEU A 5 7.34 3.97 13.73
CA LEU A 5 8.20 2.89 13.24
C LEU A 5 7.74 2.47 11.85
N LEU A 6 8.65 2.45 10.89
CA LEU A 6 8.34 2.15 9.49
C LEU A 6 9.47 1.42 8.78
N GLU A 7 9.15 0.87 7.61
CA GLU A 7 10.11 0.31 6.66
C GLU A 7 10.09 1.04 5.32
N MET A 8 11.29 1.28 4.77
CA MET A 8 11.52 1.79 3.42
C MET A 8 12.72 1.05 2.83
N ALA A 9 12.58 0.42 1.66
CA ALA A 9 13.65 -0.43 1.08
C ALA A 9 14.19 -1.52 2.04
N LYS A 10 13.33 -2.00 2.96
CA LYS A 10 13.66 -2.87 4.11
C LYS A 10 14.67 -2.32 5.11
N ALA A 11 15.06 -1.05 5.00
CA ALA A 11 15.58 -0.32 6.14
C ALA A 11 14.47 -0.24 7.21
N LEU A 12 14.85 -0.36 8.49
CA LEU A 12 13.96 -0.12 9.61
C LEU A 12 14.25 1.28 10.14
N ILE A 13 13.24 2.14 10.19
CA ILE A 13 13.40 3.54 10.55
C ILE A 13 12.44 3.88 11.70
N LEU A 14 12.98 4.58 12.70
CA LEU A 14 12.21 5.24 13.75
C LEU A 14 12.23 6.74 13.49
N ILE A 15 11.06 7.34 13.38
CA ILE A 15 10.90 8.79 13.47
C ILE A 15 10.54 9.10 14.91
N LYS A 16 11.39 9.84 15.61
CA LYS A 16 11.20 10.21 17.01
C LYS A 16 11.33 11.71 17.16
N ASN A 17 10.25 12.37 17.57
CA ASN A 17 10.21 13.83 17.72
C ASN A 17 10.65 14.58 16.45
N GLY A 18 10.23 14.11 15.28
CA GLY A 18 10.61 14.67 13.98
C GLY A 18 12.05 14.35 13.53
N GLN A 19 12.82 13.59 14.32
CA GLN A 19 14.15 13.13 13.92
C GLN A 19 14.07 11.74 13.29
N ILE A 20 14.74 11.56 12.15
CA ILE A 20 14.84 10.28 11.45
C ILE A 20 16.03 9.49 12.00
N ILE A 21 15.77 8.27 12.48
CA ILE A 21 16.79 7.36 13.02
C ILE A 21 16.69 6.04 12.25
N VAL A 22 17.71 5.75 11.43
CA VAL A 22 17.80 4.46 10.71
C VAL A 22 18.35 3.39 11.67
N LEU A 23 17.48 2.47 12.08
CA LEU A 23 17.78 1.37 13.00
C LEU A 23 18.41 0.16 12.29
N ARG A 24 18.07 -0.04 11.02
CA ARG A 24 18.64 -1.06 10.13
C ARG A 24 18.77 -0.46 8.73
N GLU A 25 19.92 -0.65 8.09
CA GLU A 25 20.15 -0.21 6.72
C GLU A 25 19.27 -0.95 5.69
N PRO A 26 19.08 -0.39 4.47
CA PRO A 26 18.37 -1.07 3.39
C PRO A 26 18.93 -2.46 3.10
N LEU A 27 18.04 -3.44 2.88
CA LEU A 27 18.45 -4.79 2.48
C LEU A 27 18.47 -4.97 0.96
N ILE A 28 17.77 -4.10 0.23
CA ILE A 28 17.86 -4.01 -1.23
C ILE A 28 18.86 -2.91 -1.60
N LYS A 29 19.60 -3.09 -2.71
CA LYS A 29 20.55 -2.12 -3.26
C LYS A 29 19.92 -1.17 -4.26
N SER A 30 18.89 -1.60 -4.99
CA SER A 30 18.20 -0.74 -5.94
C SER A 30 16.74 -1.13 -6.13
N CYS A 31 15.90 -0.12 -6.39
CA CYS A 31 14.49 -0.29 -6.70
C CYS A 31 14.12 0.67 -7.86
N PRO A 32 13.68 0.15 -9.02
CA PRO A 32 13.32 0.98 -10.17
C PRO A 32 12.27 2.05 -9.85
N LEU A 33 11.27 1.70 -9.02
CA LEU A 33 10.25 2.65 -8.59
C LEU A 33 10.86 3.80 -7.77
N ARG A 34 11.82 3.51 -6.89
CA ARG A 34 12.47 4.55 -6.08
C ARG A 34 13.44 5.39 -6.89
N LYS A 35 14.11 4.79 -7.88
CA LYS A 35 14.90 5.51 -8.88
C LYS A 35 14.03 6.53 -9.63
N GLU A 36 12.90 6.09 -10.16
CA GLU A 36 11.97 6.93 -10.92
C GLU A 36 11.36 8.05 -10.09
N LEU A 37 10.85 7.74 -8.89
CA LEU A 37 10.16 8.73 -8.04
C LEU A 37 11.10 9.69 -7.30
N TYR A 38 12.26 9.20 -6.88
CA TYR A 38 13.10 9.87 -5.87
C TYR A 38 14.56 10.05 -6.27
N GLY A 39 14.94 9.62 -7.48
CA GLY A 39 16.32 9.67 -7.96
C GLY A 39 17.28 8.79 -7.16
N CYS A 40 16.77 7.72 -6.53
CA CYS A 40 17.60 6.77 -5.77
C CYS A 40 18.21 5.73 -6.72
N GLU A 41 19.43 5.98 -7.20
CA GLU A 41 20.20 5.02 -8.01
C GLU A 41 20.62 3.80 -7.17
N GLU A 42 21.09 4.05 -5.95
CA GLU A 42 21.46 3.03 -4.97
C GLU A 42 20.82 3.35 -3.61
N GLU A 43 20.38 2.32 -2.90
CA GLU A 43 19.79 2.44 -1.57
C GLU A 43 20.88 2.41 -0.51
N SER A 44 20.84 3.40 0.38
CA SER A 44 21.72 3.55 1.52
C SER A 44 20.95 4.19 2.67
N LYS A 45 21.60 4.32 3.83
CA LYS A 45 21.07 5.10 4.94
C LYS A 45 20.73 6.53 4.51
N GLU A 46 21.65 7.18 3.79
CA GLU A 46 21.53 8.57 3.35
C GLU A 46 20.39 8.75 2.35
N THR A 47 20.19 7.81 1.43
CA THR A 47 19.10 7.93 0.46
C THR A 47 17.74 7.69 1.10
N VAL A 48 17.63 6.77 2.08
CA VAL A 48 16.41 6.62 2.90
C VAL A 48 16.12 7.88 3.70
N GLU A 49 17.11 8.43 4.40
CA GLU A 49 16.93 9.66 5.17
C GLU A 49 16.53 10.84 4.28
N ARG A 50 17.19 11.03 3.14
CA ARG A 50 16.87 12.10 2.19
C ARG A 50 15.44 12.01 1.68
N VAL A 51 14.98 10.80 1.31
CA VAL A 51 13.61 10.60 0.83
C VAL A 51 12.59 10.85 1.93
N LEU A 52 12.84 10.37 3.15
CA LEU A 52 11.94 10.65 4.28
C LEU A 52 11.91 12.13 4.66
N ARG A 53 13.04 12.84 4.64
CA ARG A 53 13.06 14.31 4.83
C ARG A 53 12.19 15.00 3.78
N LYS A 54 12.34 14.62 2.51
CA LYS A 54 11.48 15.12 1.43
C LYS A 54 10.00 14.86 1.73
N HIS A 55 9.65 13.67 2.20
CA HIS A 55 8.26 13.34 2.57
C HIS A 55 7.72 14.21 3.72
N MET A 56 8.54 14.45 4.73
CA MET A 56 8.19 15.31 5.87
C MET A 56 8.06 16.77 5.44
N ASP A 57 8.99 17.28 4.63
CA ASP A 57 9.04 18.69 4.21
C ASP A 57 7.94 19.02 3.19
N GLU A 58 7.69 18.15 2.20
CA GLU A 58 6.74 18.42 1.12
C GLU A 58 5.29 18.06 1.48
N TYR A 59 5.09 16.99 2.24
CA TYR A 59 3.74 16.47 2.52
C TYR A 59 3.34 16.58 3.99
N GLY A 60 4.22 17.08 4.86
CA GLY A 60 3.97 17.17 6.30
C GLY A 60 3.84 15.81 6.99
N MET A 61 4.38 14.73 6.39
CA MET A 61 4.32 13.37 6.94
C MET A 61 4.91 13.32 8.35
N TYR A 62 4.28 12.54 9.23
CA TYR A 62 4.68 12.39 10.64
C TYR A 62 4.65 13.68 11.47
N GLY A 63 3.91 14.69 11.01
CA GLY A 63 3.79 15.99 11.68
C GLY A 63 2.37 16.59 11.60
N PRO A 64 2.11 17.68 12.35
CA PRO A 64 0.79 18.31 12.41
C PRO A 64 0.36 18.96 11.09
N GLU A 65 1.31 19.31 10.21
CA GLU A 65 1.07 19.94 8.92
C GLU A 65 0.80 18.96 7.78
N ARG A 66 0.44 17.71 8.11
CA ARG A 66 0.13 16.68 7.11
C ARG A 66 -0.89 17.14 6.07
N ILE A 67 -0.51 17.05 4.80
CA ILE A 67 -1.42 17.24 3.66
C ILE A 67 -2.33 16.01 3.54
N LEU A 68 -3.64 16.19 3.58
CA LEU A 68 -4.61 15.08 3.59
C LEU A 68 -5.58 15.11 2.40
N GLU A 69 -5.29 15.88 1.36
CA GLU A 69 -6.01 15.87 0.08
C GLU A 69 -5.02 16.04 -1.08
N SER A 70 -5.13 15.21 -2.11
CA SER A 70 -4.31 15.28 -3.32
C SER A 70 -5.01 14.55 -4.46
N HIS A 71 -4.83 15.04 -5.68
CA HIS A 71 -5.25 14.35 -6.90
C HIS A 71 -4.06 13.79 -7.69
N GLU A 72 -2.83 14.00 -7.21
CA GLU A 72 -1.63 13.56 -7.89
C GLU A 72 -1.48 12.04 -7.83
N LYS A 73 -1.14 11.44 -8.97
CA LYS A 73 -0.93 10.00 -9.14
C LYS A 73 0.53 9.71 -9.49
N PRO A 74 1.46 9.83 -8.52
CA PRO A 74 2.88 9.71 -8.79
C PRO A 74 3.28 8.31 -9.29
N VAL A 75 2.48 7.27 -8.97
CA VAL A 75 2.77 5.89 -9.39
C VAL A 75 1.78 5.42 -10.44
N SER A 76 2.27 5.00 -11.61
CA SER A 76 1.44 4.52 -12.72
C SER A 76 0.37 3.50 -12.29
N PHE A 77 0.76 2.50 -11.51
CA PHE A 77 -0.11 1.43 -10.97
C PHE A 77 0.12 1.22 -9.47
N GLY A 78 0.13 2.30 -8.69
CA GLY A 78 0.19 2.21 -7.22
C GLY A 78 -1.16 1.81 -6.62
N ALA A 79 -1.15 1.39 -5.36
CA ALA A 79 -2.35 0.91 -4.69
C ALA A 79 -3.39 2.02 -4.53
N SER A 80 -2.97 3.21 -4.07
CA SER A 80 -3.86 4.36 -3.92
C SER A 80 -4.43 4.80 -5.26
N GLU A 81 -3.67 4.76 -6.35
CA GLU A 81 -4.14 5.14 -7.68
C GLU A 81 -5.22 4.19 -8.21
N ILE A 82 -5.01 2.87 -8.03
CA ILE A 82 -6.02 1.87 -8.41
C ILE A 82 -7.30 2.07 -7.60
N ILE A 83 -7.19 2.30 -6.28
CA ILE A 83 -8.36 2.45 -5.42
C ILE A 83 -9.07 3.78 -5.72
N MET A 84 -8.33 4.88 -5.94
CA MET A 84 -8.88 6.19 -6.29
C MET A 84 -9.71 6.11 -7.56
N ASP A 85 -9.18 5.53 -8.64
CA ASP A 85 -9.91 5.36 -9.90
C ASP A 85 -11.13 4.45 -9.72
N ALA A 86 -10.99 3.38 -8.93
CA ALA A 86 -12.10 2.50 -8.62
C ALA A 86 -13.20 3.17 -7.78
N MET A 87 -12.87 4.12 -6.91
CA MET A 87 -13.86 4.91 -6.18
C MET A 87 -14.60 5.88 -7.11
N LEU A 88 -13.87 6.57 -8.00
CA LEU A 88 -14.45 7.49 -8.99
C LEU A 88 -15.44 6.77 -9.92
N GLU A 89 -15.17 5.52 -10.26
CA GLU A 89 -16.04 4.67 -11.10
C GLU A 89 -17.09 3.88 -10.31
N GLY A 90 -17.21 4.13 -9.00
CA GLY A 90 -18.17 3.43 -8.14
C GLY A 90 -17.93 1.91 -8.05
N LEU A 91 -16.73 1.43 -8.32
CA LEU A 91 -16.32 0.04 -8.11
C LEU A 91 -15.92 -0.23 -6.66
N VAL A 92 -15.55 0.80 -5.90
CA VAL A 92 -15.17 0.77 -4.49
C VAL A 92 -15.91 1.89 -3.76
N ASP A 93 -16.52 1.58 -2.61
CA ASP A 93 -17.24 2.57 -1.79
C ASP A 93 -16.34 3.17 -0.70
N ALA A 94 -15.43 2.36 -0.17
CA ALA A 94 -14.54 2.75 0.92
C ALA A 94 -13.25 1.93 0.89
N ALA A 95 -12.20 2.47 1.48
CA ALA A 95 -10.93 1.81 1.69
C ALA A 95 -10.53 1.85 3.16
N VAL A 96 -10.06 0.72 3.66
CA VAL A 96 -9.42 0.58 4.96
C VAL A 96 -7.92 0.63 4.71
N VAL A 97 -7.29 1.68 5.23
CA VAL A 97 -5.87 1.99 5.01
C VAL A 97 -5.20 2.38 6.33
N VAL A 98 -3.89 2.56 6.28
CA VAL A 98 -3.11 3.07 7.41
C VAL A 98 -2.73 4.52 7.15
N CYS A 99 -2.81 5.37 8.17
CA CYS A 99 -2.28 6.73 8.17
C CYS A 99 -1.41 6.94 9.41
N GLU A 100 -0.21 7.49 9.23
CA GLU A 100 0.66 7.87 10.32
C GLU A 100 -0.02 8.90 11.22
N GLY A 101 0.14 8.76 12.55
CA GLY A 101 -0.56 9.62 13.50
C GLY A 101 -2.03 9.26 13.72
N ALA A 102 -2.61 8.32 12.97
CA ALA A 102 -4.02 7.92 13.08
C ALA A 102 -4.26 6.39 13.15
N GLY A 103 -3.28 5.57 12.77
CA GLY A 103 -3.41 4.11 12.75
C GLY A 103 -4.25 3.63 11.56
N THR A 104 -5.04 2.57 11.75
CA THR A 104 -6.01 2.14 10.74
C THR A 104 -7.22 3.06 10.69
N ILE A 105 -7.62 3.44 9.48
CA ILE A 105 -8.76 4.32 9.24
C ILE A 105 -9.63 3.81 8.09
N VAL A 106 -10.88 4.23 8.03
CA VAL A 106 -11.77 4.04 6.88
C VAL A 106 -11.92 5.37 6.14
N VAL A 107 -11.65 5.35 4.83
CA VAL A 107 -11.70 6.50 3.94
C VAL A 107 -12.65 6.22 2.79
N ASN A 108 -13.51 7.18 2.45
CA ASN A 108 -14.47 7.08 1.34
C ASN A 108 -14.39 8.25 0.35
N LYS A 109 -13.35 9.10 0.47
CA LYS A 109 -13.07 10.21 -0.44
C LYS A 109 -11.80 9.92 -1.24
N PRO A 110 -11.86 9.89 -2.59
CA PRO A 110 -10.71 9.55 -3.43
C PRO A 110 -9.47 10.42 -3.19
N GLU A 111 -9.65 11.73 -3.05
CA GLU A 111 -8.58 12.71 -2.85
C GLU A 111 -7.89 12.58 -1.49
N VAL A 112 -8.65 12.17 -0.45
CA VAL A 112 -8.10 11.93 0.89
C VAL A 112 -7.32 10.62 0.91
N LEU A 113 -7.89 9.59 0.30
CA LEU A 113 -7.23 8.29 0.13
C LEU A 113 -5.90 8.45 -0.61
N GLN A 114 -5.90 9.20 -1.71
CA GLN A 114 -4.71 9.40 -2.53
C GLN A 114 -3.62 10.14 -1.75
N ALA A 115 -3.96 11.22 -1.04
CA ALA A 115 -3.01 11.95 -0.20
C ALA A 115 -2.35 11.07 0.87
N ILE A 116 -3.12 10.18 1.48
CA ILE A 116 -2.64 9.26 2.52
C ILE A 116 -1.73 8.20 1.91
N GLY A 117 -2.16 7.56 0.81
CA GLY A 117 -1.51 6.37 0.26
C GLY A 117 -0.34 6.63 -0.69
N ALA A 118 -0.33 7.73 -1.44
CA ALA A 118 0.59 7.94 -2.58
C ALA A 118 2.08 7.81 -2.21
N HIS A 119 2.45 8.32 -1.03
CA HIS A 119 3.81 8.29 -0.50
C HIS A 119 3.94 7.43 0.77
N MET A 120 2.89 6.69 1.14
CA MET A 120 2.91 5.86 2.33
C MET A 120 3.96 4.76 2.22
N THR A 121 4.78 4.63 3.26
CA THR A 121 5.78 3.58 3.39
C THR A 121 5.24 2.41 4.21
N GLY A 122 6.05 1.38 4.49
CA GLY A 122 5.63 0.27 5.33
C GLY A 122 5.51 0.66 6.81
N LEU A 123 4.44 1.37 7.21
CA LEU A 123 4.21 1.76 8.60
C LEU A 123 3.95 0.52 9.48
N ILE A 124 4.72 0.38 10.55
CA ILE A 124 4.67 -0.75 11.49
C ILE A 124 3.96 -0.34 12.79
N ALA A 125 4.28 0.83 13.32
CA ALA A 125 3.67 1.40 14.53
C ALA A 125 3.70 2.92 14.46
N THR A 126 2.77 3.57 15.16
CA THR A 126 2.62 5.02 15.09
C THR A 126 1.96 5.55 16.36
N ASP A 127 2.52 6.61 16.92
CA ASP A 127 1.89 7.35 18.00
C ASP A 127 0.84 8.34 17.46
N PRO A 128 -0.19 8.67 18.26
CA PRO A 128 -1.20 9.65 17.87
C PRO A 128 -0.62 11.03 17.57
N ILE A 129 -1.09 11.63 16.46
CA ILE A 129 -0.91 13.05 16.15
C ILE A 129 -2.32 13.67 16.13
N PRO A 130 -2.76 14.35 17.21
CA PRO A 130 -4.12 14.88 17.33
C PRO A 130 -4.56 15.75 16.15
N GLU A 131 -3.65 16.53 15.58
CA GLU A 131 -3.90 17.38 14.43
C GLU A 131 -4.26 16.57 13.18
N ILE A 132 -3.57 15.45 12.93
CA ILE A 132 -3.90 14.54 11.83
C ILE A 132 -5.26 13.90 12.08
N ILE A 133 -5.50 13.38 13.28
CA ILE A 133 -6.76 12.71 13.64
C ILE A 133 -7.95 13.66 13.46
N ASN A 134 -7.82 14.91 13.93
CA ASN A 134 -8.89 15.91 13.82
C ASN A 134 -9.11 16.32 12.36
N LYS A 135 -8.05 16.60 11.60
CA LYS A 135 -8.17 16.92 10.16
C LYS A 135 -8.81 15.77 9.37
N LEU A 136 -8.50 14.51 9.70
CA LEU A 136 -9.13 13.34 9.08
C LEU A 136 -10.63 13.26 9.41
N ARG A 137 -11.02 13.52 10.66
CA ARG A 137 -12.43 13.56 11.10
C ARG A 137 -13.19 14.67 10.38
N ASP A 138 -12.61 15.87 10.29
CA ASP A 138 -13.21 17.01 9.58
C ASP A 138 -13.41 16.72 8.09
N LYS A 139 -12.53 15.88 7.52
CA LYS A 139 -12.65 15.38 6.14
C LYS A 139 -13.63 14.20 6.00
N GLY A 140 -14.22 13.71 7.08
CA GLY A 140 -15.20 12.63 7.07
C GLY A 140 -14.61 11.22 7.09
N CYS A 141 -13.33 11.06 7.41
CA CYS A 141 -12.72 9.75 7.64
C CYS A 141 -13.12 9.18 9.00
N PHE A 142 -13.15 7.85 9.10
CA PHE A 142 -13.52 7.15 10.32
C PHE A 142 -12.28 6.53 10.97
N ILE A 143 -11.99 6.95 12.18
CA ILE A 143 -10.87 6.46 12.99
C ILE A 143 -11.35 5.27 13.84
N ILE A 144 -10.60 4.16 13.86
CA ILE A 144 -11.05 2.95 14.57
C ILE A 144 -10.77 3.00 16.08
N ASP A 145 -9.73 3.72 16.50
CA ASP A 145 -9.45 4.08 17.89
C ASP A 145 -8.47 5.27 18.00
N GLU A 146 -8.37 5.84 19.19
CA GLU A 146 -7.48 6.98 19.47
C GLU A 146 -6.04 6.56 19.86
N ARG A 147 -5.77 5.25 19.89
CA ARG A 147 -4.44 4.70 20.20
C ARG A 147 -3.60 4.47 18.93
N CYS A 148 -4.17 4.78 17.76
CA CYS A 148 -3.55 4.57 16.46
C CYS A 148 -3.17 3.12 16.19
N THR A 149 -3.99 2.18 16.67
CA THR A 149 -3.79 0.76 16.40
C THR A 149 -3.83 0.49 14.90
N ILE A 150 -2.88 -0.29 14.40
CA ILE A 150 -2.90 -0.83 13.04
C ILE A 150 -3.56 -2.21 13.08
N ASP A 151 -4.84 -2.24 12.69
CA ASP A 151 -5.70 -3.43 12.66
C ASP A 151 -6.67 -3.36 11.48
N GLN A 152 -6.28 -3.99 10.37
CA GLN A 152 -7.02 -3.98 9.12
C GLN A 152 -8.33 -4.77 9.21
N VAL A 153 -8.38 -5.83 10.01
CA VAL A 153 -9.60 -6.64 10.20
C VAL A 153 -10.65 -5.82 10.97
N ARG A 154 -10.25 -5.12 12.04
CA ARG A 154 -11.13 -4.23 12.78
C ARG A 154 -11.57 -3.03 11.94
N GLY A 155 -10.68 -2.46 11.11
CA GLY A 155 -11.04 -1.43 10.15
C GLY A 155 -12.07 -1.89 9.13
N PHE A 156 -11.95 -3.14 8.64
CA PHE A 156 -12.95 -3.74 7.77
C PHE A 156 -14.31 -3.92 8.47
N ARG A 157 -14.34 -4.44 9.70
CA ARG A 157 -15.59 -4.52 10.49
C ARG A 157 -16.25 -3.16 10.62
N LYS A 158 -15.46 -2.14 10.95
CA LYS A 158 -15.96 -0.77 11.08
C LYS A 158 -16.54 -0.24 9.78
N ALA A 159 -15.89 -0.49 8.64
CA ALA A 159 -16.40 -0.09 7.34
C ALA A 159 -17.76 -0.76 7.01
N VAL A 160 -17.93 -2.04 7.37
CA VAL A 160 -19.21 -2.74 7.20
C VAL A 160 -20.29 -2.17 8.12
N GLU A 161 -19.99 -1.88 9.38
CA GLU A 161 -20.91 -1.24 10.33
C GLU A 161 -21.40 0.13 9.83
N LEU A 162 -20.54 0.86 9.12
CA LEU A 162 -20.86 2.15 8.50
C LEU A 162 -21.70 2.00 7.21
N GLY A 163 -21.99 0.78 6.79
CA GLY A 163 -22.88 0.47 5.66
C GLY A 163 -22.19 0.27 4.31
N PHE A 164 -20.87 0.40 4.23
CA PHE A 164 -20.12 0.19 2.99
C PHE A 164 -20.16 -1.28 2.53
N LYS A 165 -20.10 -1.52 1.21
CA LYS A 165 -20.24 -2.87 0.63
C LYS A 165 -19.07 -3.28 -0.25
N LYS A 166 -18.54 -2.38 -1.08
CA LYS A 166 -17.35 -2.62 -1.90
C LYS A 166 -16.14 -2.02 -1.19
N ILE A 167 -15.57 -2.77 -0.26
CA ILE A 167 -14.53 -2.25 0.65
C ILE A 167 -13.18 -2.80 0.25
N VAL A 168 -12.24 -1.93 -0.10
CA VAL A 168 -10.82 -2.31 -0.23
C VAL A 168 -10.16 -2.30 1.14
N VAL A 169 -9.28 -3.25 1.40
CA VAL A 169 -8.45 -3.30 2.60
C VAL A 169 -7.01 -3.50 2.17
N THR A 170 -6.12 -2.58 2.55
CA THR A 170 -4.69 -2.70 2.28
C THR A 170 -3.98 -3.39 3.44
N ILE A 171 -3.26 -4.46 3.17
CA ILE A 171 -2.42 -5.17 4.13
C ILE A 171 -0.96 -5.15 3.66
N THR A 172 -0.03 -5.30 4.59
CA THR A 172 1.38 -5.52 4.23
C THR A 172 1.68 -7.01 4.13
N GLY A 173 2.67 -7.40 3.35
CA GLY A 173 3.05 -8.81 3.24
C GLY A 173 3.52 -9.43 4.57
N GLY A 174 4.06 -8.63 5.49
CA GLY A 174 4.37 -9.06 6.86
C GLY A 174 3.13 -9.36 7.73
N ARG A 175 1.93 -9.03 7.23
CA ARG A 175 0.63 -9.33 7.84
C ARG A 175 -0.24 -10.16 6.88
N ALA A 176 0.37 -11.06 6.11
CA ALA A 176 -0.34 -11.85 5.10
C ALA A 176 -1.53 -12.65 5.67
N ASP A 177 -1.45 -13.11 6.92
CA ASP A 177 -2.55 -13.82 7.59
C ASP A 177 -3.82 -12.96 7.77
N ASP A 178 -3.68 -11.62 7.82
CA ASP A 178 -4.85 -10.72 7.82
C ASP A 178 -5.72 -10.96 6.57
N ALA A 179 -5.13 -11.36 5.43
CA ALA A 179 -5.91 -11.69 4.22
C ALA A 179 -6.91 -12.82 4.48
N ARG A 180 -6.51 -13.85 5.24
CA ARG A 180 -7.38 -14.97 5.59
C ARG A 180 -8.45 -14.53 6.59
N SER A 181 -8.05 -13.83 7.65
CA SER A 181 -8.99 -13.33 8.66
C SER A 181 -10.02 -12.35 8.08
N LEU A 182 -9.63 -11.56 7.08
CA LEU A 182 -10.54 -10.69 6.33
C LEU A 182 -11.58 -11.52 5.57
N ARG A 183 -11.20 -12.64 4.93
CA ARG A 183 -12.14 -13.53 4.23
C ARG A 183 -13.15 -14.14 5.18
N GLU A 184 -12.69 -14.71 6.28
CA GLU A 184 -13.54 -15.29 7.33
C GLU A 184 -14.50 -14.26 7.92
N THR A 185 -13.99 -13.06 8.24
CA THR A 185 -14.81 -11.95 8.75
C THR A 185 -15.82 -11.49 7.71
N GLY A 186 -15.44 -11.45 6.44
CA GLY A 186 -16.34 -11.07 5.35
C GLY A 186 -17.50 -12.05 5.15
N GLU A 187 -17.24 -13.36 5.29
CA GLU A 187 -18.28 -14.39 5.27
C GLU A 187 -19.26 -14.21 6.45
N GLN A 188 -18.73 -13.98 7.65
CA GLN A 188 -19.54 -13.74 8.85
C GLN A 188 -20.43 -12.48 8.72
N LEU A 189 -19.92 -11.43 8.09
CA LEU A 189 -20.61 -10.15 7.94
C LEU A 189 -21.45 -10.04 6.66
N GLY A 190 -21.41 -11.05 5.78
CA GLY A 190 -22.09 -11.02 4.48
C GLY A 190 -21.57 -9.94 3.52
N VAL A 191 -20.31 -9.51 3.69
CA VAL A 191 -19.65 -8.52 2.84
C VAL A 191 -18.26 -9.03 2.48
N ARG A 192 -17.98 -9.23 1.19
CA ARG A 192 -16.67 -9.69 0.74
C ARG A 192 -15.66 -8.52 0.73
N PRO A 193 -14.53 -8.58 1.47
CA PRO A 193 -13.47 -7.57 1.35
C PRO A 193 -12.76 -7.67 0.01
N ILE A 194 -12.12 -6.59 -0.43
CA ILE A 194 -11.21 -6.58 -1.56
C ILE A 194 -9.80 -6.37 -1.02
N VAL A 195 -8.95 -7.40 -1.06
CA VAL A 195 -7.68 -7.42 -0.32
C VAL A 195 -6.52 -7.03 -1.24
N PHE A 196 -5.86 -5.92 -0.90
CA PHE A 196 -4.69 -5.39 -1.59
C PHE A 196 -3.46 -5.64 -0.72
N ALA A 197 -2.48 -6.40 -1.22
CA ALA A 197 -1.25 -6.69 -0.49
C ALA A 197 -0.08 -5.84 -1.02
N VAL A 198 0.39 -4.91 -0.21
CA VAL A 198 1.47 -3.96 -0.54
C VAL A 198 2.71 -4.21 0.35
N HIS A 199 3.81 -3.51 0.08
CA HIS A 199 5.03 -3.60 0.90
C HIS A 199 5.49 -5.05 1.14
N ASN A 200 5.62 -5.81 0.05
CA ASN A 200 5.87 -7.25 0.11
C ASN A 200 7.34 -7.63 0.00
N THR A 201 8.28 -6.67 0.05
CA THR A 201 9.71 -6.98 -0.10
C THR A 201 10.20 -7.96 0.96
N GLY A 202 10.88 -9.03 0.53
CA GLY A 202 11.52 -10.01 1.42
C GLY A 202 10.57 -10.78 2.34
N ILE A 203 9.29 -10.91 1.97
CA ILE A 203 8.39 -11.83 2.67
C ILE A 203 8.72 -13.28 2.30
N GLY A 204 8.44 -14.20 3.23
CA GLY A 204 8.70 -15.61 3.04
C GLY A 204 7.72 -16.31 2.12
N GLU A 205 7.99 -17.60 1.89
CA GLU A 205 7.20 -18.45 1.01
C GLU A 205 5.76 -18.64 1.53
N ASN A 206 5.59 -18.82 2.84
CA ASN A 206 4.28 -19.06 3.46
C ASN A 206 3.38 -17.83 3.34
N GLU A 207 3.94 -16.64 3.56
CA GLU A 207 3.22 -15.37 3.37
C GLU A 207 2.81 -15.23 1.90
N ALA A 208 3.73 -15.48 0.96
CA ALA A 208 3.41 -15.40 -0.47
C ALA A 208 2.32 -16.39 -0.90
N ARG A 209 2.33 -17.63 -0.38
CA ARG A 209 1.26 -18.63 -0.63
C ARG A 209 -0.09 -18.18 -0.05
N THR A 210 -0.08 -17.59 1.15
CA THR A 210 -1.27 -17.04 1.78
C THR A 210 -1.85 -15.89 0.94
N LEU A 211 -1.00 -14.98 0.48
CA LEU A 211 -1.43 -13.90 -0.42
C LEU A 211 -1.97 -14.43 -1.76
N ALA A 212 -1.31 -15.43 -2.36
CA ALA A 212 -1.78 -16.04 -3.61
C ALA A 212 -3.17 -16.69 -3.49
N GLN A 213 -3.54 -17.14 -2.28
CA GLN A 213 -4.83 -17.76 -2.02
C GLN A 213 -5.92 -16.74 -1.66
N TYR A 214 -5.59 -15.74 -0.85
CA TYR A 214 -6.59 -14.90 -0.20
C TYR A 214 -6.60 -13.44 -0.66
N ALA A 215 -5.57 -12.93 -1.35
CA ALA A 215 -5.56 -11.56 -1.86
C ALA A 215 -6.28 -11.42 -3.21
N ASP A 216 -6.69 -10.20 -3.55
CA ASP A 216 -7.23 -9.87 -4.88
C ASP A 216 -6.16 -9.24 -5.78
N ILE A 217 -5.31 -8.36 -5.21
CA ILE A 217 -4.18 -7.72 -5.91
C ILE A 217 -2.94 -7.75 -5.01
N VAL A 218 -1.79 -8.08 -5.58
CA VAL A 218 -0.50 -8.16 -4.87
C VAL A 218 0.59 -7.45 -5.65
N TRP A 219 1.36 -6.58 -4.98
CA TRP A 219 2.53 -5.93 -5.58
C TRP A 219 3.79 -6.79 -5.42
N GLY A 220 4.51 -7.05 -6.49
CA GLY A 220 5.67 -7.95 -6.48
C GLY A 220 6.84 -7.48 -5.64
N CYS A 221 7.05 -6.16 -5.54
CA CYS A 221 8.15 -5.51 -4.81
C CYS A 221 9.50 -6.23 -5.07
N ALA A 222 10.41 -6.24 -4.08
CA ALA A 222 11.65 -7.01 -4.13
C ALA A 222 11.49 -8.34 -3.37
N SER A 223 10.40 -9.08 -3.61
CA SER A 223 10.22 -10.44 -3.08
C SER A 223 10.29 -11.47 -4.20
N ARG A 224 11.21 -12.43 -4.03
CA ARG A 224 11.32 -13.58 -4.91
C ARG A 224 10.05 -14.44 -4.87
N TYR A 225 9.58 -14.77 -3.66
CA TYR A 225 8.43 -15.67 -3.50
C TYR A 225 7.13 -15.09 -4.04
N VAL A 226 6.88 -13.78 -3.89
CA VAL A 226 5.68 -13.17 -4.48
C VAL A 226 5.70 -13.29 -6.00
N ARG A 227 6.83 -12.96 -6.62
CA ARG A 227 6.99 -13.05 -8.09
C ARG A 227 6.80 -14.48 -8.59
N GLU A 228 7.44 -15.45 -7.94
CA GLU A 228 7.39 -16.85 -8.36
C GLU A 228 6.03 -17.53 -8.09
N ILE A 229 5.37 -17.22 -6.98
CA ILE A 229 4.16 -17.92 -6.52
C ILE A 229 2.91 -17.17 -6.95
N VAL A 230 2.80 -15.90 -6.55
CA VAL A 230 1.63 -15.07 -6.88
C VAL A 230 1.61 -14.76 -8.37
N GLY A 231 2.77 -14.51 -8.97
CA GLY A 231 2.86 -14.26 -10.41
C GLY A 231 2.32 -15.40 -11.25
N LYS A 232 2.59 -16.66 -10.88
CA LYS A 232 2.10 -17.85 -11.60
C LYS A 232 0.60 -18.09 -11.44
N SER A 233 0.01 -17.69 -10.31
CA SER A 233 -1.43 -17.86 -10.05
C SER A 233 -2.28 -16.66 -10.53
N SER A 234 -1.64 -15.61 -11.05
CA SER A 234 -2.31 -14.38 -11.44
C SER A 234 -3.06 -14.49 -12.75
N LYS A 235 -4.17 -13.76 -12.84
CA LYS A 235 -5.01 -13.64 -14.05
C LYS A 235 -4.54 -12.53 -14.97
N VAL A 236 -3.99 -11.46 -14.40
CA VAL A 236 -3.40 -10.33 -15.12
C VAL A 236 -2.18 -9.84 -14.33
N GLN A 237 -1.14 -9.46 -15.06
CA GLN A 237 -0.02 -8.69 -14.53
C GLN A 237 0.00 -7.34 -15.26
N ILE A 238 0.24 -6.25 -14.52
CA ILE A 238 0.59 -4.96 -15.10
C ILE A 238 1.89 -4.43 -14.49
N GLY A 239 2.69 -3.74 -15.29
CA GLY A 239 4.05 -3.37 -14.90
C GLY A 239 5.03 -4.55 -15.01
N VAL A 240 6.30 -4.19 -15.21
CA VAL A 240 7.41 -5.15 -15.41
C VAL A 240 8.44 -5.04 -14.29
N SER A 241 8.85 -3.81 -13.97
CA SER A 241 9.84 -3.56 -12.91
C SER A 241 9.35 -3.92 -11.52
N ILE A 242 8.21 -3.32 -11.14
CA ILE A 242 7.43 -3.70 -9.95
C ILE A 242 6.09 -4.22 -10.48
N PRO A 243 5.97 -5.54 -10.73
CA PRO A 243 4.74 -6.09 -11.28
C PRO A 243 3.61 -6.00 -10.26
N VAL A 244 2.41 -5.70 -10.74
CA VAL A 244 1.16 -5.73 -9.99
C VAL A 244 0.36 -6.92 -10.49
N PHE A 245 0.10 -7.85 -9.58
CA PHE A 245 -0.50 -9.14 -9.84
C PHE A 245 -1.96 -9.14 -9.42
N ALA A 246 -2.87 -9.19 -10.39
CA ALA A 246 -4.30 -9.41 -10.14
C ALA A 246 -4.60 -10.90 -10.06
N VAL A 247 -4.93 -11.38 -8.86
CA VAL A 247 -5.11 -12.79 -8.55
C VAL A 247 -6.57 -13.22 -8.74
N SER A 248 -7.53 -12.35 -8.37
CA SER A 248 -8.96 -12.61 -8.50
C SER A 248 -9.58 -11.92 -9.72
N GLU A 249 -10.80 -12.33 -10.11
CA GLU A 249 -11.54 -11.64 -11.18
C GLU A 249 -11.84 -10.17 -10.82
N LEU A 250 -12.13 -9.91 -9.55
CA LEU A 250 -12.34 -8.54 -9.07
C LEU A 250 -11.03 -7.74 -9.10
N GLY A 251 -9.91 -8.33 -8.66
CA GLY A 251 -8.59 -7.71 -8.79
C GLY A 251 -8.25 -7.39 -10.24
N LYS A 252 -8.56 -8.30 -11.17
CA LYS A 252 -8.38 -8.08 -12.61
C LYS A 252 -9.23 -6.89 -13.10
N LYS A 253 -10.49 -6.80 -12.68
CA LYS A 253 -11.37 -5.68 -13.01
C LYS A 253 -10.78 -4.35 -12.55
N LEU A 254 -10.26 -4.29 -11.31
CA LEU A 254 -9.69 -3.05 -10.75
C LEU A 254 -8.37 -2.65 -11.43
N VAL A 255 -7.49 -3.60 -11.75
CA VAL A 255 -6.27 -3.31 -12.52
C VAL A 255 -6.61 -2.79 -13.91
N LEU A 256 -7.59 -3.39 -14.60
CA LEU A 256 -8.01 -2.92 -15.92
C LEU A 256 -8.75 -1.58 -15.87
N ASN A 257 -9.47 -1.31 -14.79
CA ASN A 257 -10.04 0.01 -14.55
C ASN A 257 -8.93 1.06 -14.43
N ARG A 258 -7.87 0.81 -13.65
CA ARG A 258 -6.72 1.72 -13.62
C ARG A 258 -6.06 1.90 -14.99
N ALA A 259 -5.94 0.81 -15.77
CA ALA A 259 -5.40 0.89 -17.13
C ALA A 259 -6.25 1.77 -18.06
N TYR A 260 -7.57 1.81 -17.87
CA TYR A 260 -8.47 2.69 -18.61
C TYR A 260 -8.23 4.18 -18.30
N HIS A 261 -7.92 4.52 -17.04
CA HIS A 261 -7.60 5.89 -16.60
C HIS A 261 -6.11 6.25 -16.69
N PHE A 262 -5.28 5.38 -17.28
CA PHE A 262 -3.86 5.67 -17.45
C PHE A 262 -3.68 6.56 -18.68
N GLU A 263 -3.12 7.76 -18.50
CA GLU A 263 -2.96 8.74 -19.58
C GLU A 263 -1.91 8.34 -20.62
N GLY A 264 -0.94 7.50 -20.22
CA GLY A 264 0.07 6.98 -21.12
C GLY A 264 -0.45 5.87 -22.04
N THR A 265 0.31 5.56 -23.08
CA THR A 265 -0.02 4.45 -23.99
C THR A 265 0.29 3.10 -23.35
N LEU A 266 -0.59 2.12 -23.55
CA LEU A 266 -0.42 0.74 -23.08
C LEU A 266 -0.46 -0.25 -24.24
N VAL A 267 0.38 -1.29 -24.16
CA VAL A 267 0.30 -2.48 -25.01
C VAL A 267 -0.18 -3.64 -24.14
N ILE A 268 -1.25 -4.32 -24.57
CA ILE A 268 -1.82 -5.47 -23.86
C ILE A 268 -1.83 -6.66 -24.82
N HIS A 269 -1.14 -7.73 -24.45
CA HIS A 269 -1.09 -8.98 -25.22
C HIS A 269 -1.13 -10.19 -24.28
N ARG A 270 -1.40 -11.37 -24.85
CA ARG A 270 -1.34 -12.63 -24.10
C ARG A 270 0.11 -13.00 -23.80
N ALA A 271 0.38 -13.44 -22.57
CA ALA A 271 1.69 -13.93 -22.12
C ALA A 271 1.51 -14.98 -21.00
N SER A 272 2.57 -15.75 -20.73
CA SER A 272 2.68 -16.54 -19.50
C SER A 272 3.17 -15.64 -18.37
N LEU A 273 2.65 -15.86 -17.15
CA LEU A 273 2.99 -15.06 -15.97
C LEU A 273 3.84 -15.87 -14.96
N PRO A 274 4.77 -15.22 -14.23
CA PRO A 274 5.11 -13.80 -14.31
C PRO A 274 5.87 -13.46 -15.60
N PHE A 275 5.55 -12.30 -16.19
CA PHE A 275 6.29 -11.74 -17.31
C PHE A 275 7.38 -10.82 -16.76
N GLU A 276 8.63 -11.23 -16.87
CA GLU A 276 9.75 -10.56 -16.22
C GLU A 276 10.80 -10.06 -17.21
N TYR A 277 11.50 -9.00 -16.81
CA TYR A 277 12.64 -8.46 -17.54
C TYR A 277 13.80 -8.32 -16.54
N GLU A 278 14.75 -9.27 -16.57
CA GLU A 278 15.77 -9.45 -15.54
C GLU A 278 16.51 -8.15 -15.18
N ASN A 279 16.81 -7.32 -16.18
CA ASN A 279 17.56 -6.07 -16.00
C ASN A 279 16.74 -4.89 -15.46
N ARG A 280 15.45 -5.07 -15.17
CA ARG A 280 14.56 -4.01 -14.72
C ARG A 280 13.93 -4.27 -13.35
N GLN A 281 14.37 -5.29 -12.63
CA GLN A 281 13.86 -5.62 -11.29
C GLN A 281 14.64 -4.91 -10.19
N PRO A 282 14.07 -4.78 -8.97
CA PRO A 282 14.85 -4.49 -7.78
C PRO A 282 15.97 -5.50 -7.55
N LYS A 283 17.06 -5.08 -6.92
CA LYS A 283 18.22 -5.95 -6.65
C LYS A 283 18.69 -5.80 -5.20
N PRO A 284 19.02 -6.91 -4.52
CA PRO A 284 18.56 -8.27 -4.79
C PRO A 284 17.02 -8.38 -4.68
N LEU A 285 16.46 -9.44 -5.27
CA LEU A 285 15.20 -9.99 -4.80
C LEU A 285 15.49 -10.77 -3.52
N LEU A 286 14.76 -10.46 -2.46
CA LEU A 286 14.87 -11.10 -1.15
C LEU A 286 13.88 -12.26 -1.02
#